data_AF-A0A9E6F022-F1
#
_entry.id   AF-A0A9E6F022-F1
#
_cell.length_a   1.000
_cell.length_b   1.000
_cell.length_c   1.000
_cell.angle_alpha   90.00
_cell.angle_beta   90.00
_cell.angle_gamma   90.00
#
_symmetry.space_group_name_H-M   'P 1'
#
loop_
_entity.id
_entity.type
_entity.pdbx_description
1 polymer ?
#
loop_
_entity_poly.entity_id
_entity_poly.type
_entity_poly.pdbx_seq_one_letter_code
_entity_poly.pdbx_strand_id
1 'polypeptide(L)'
;MKKLSHKNFIFTISAIFFLFLFAINSFAQTSTDEQLAAQYLQNKEYDKAVELYEKLFNKNQEYVYYAPYVQCLTELKNYKAAEKIIKKQIKLHSLVPQYGV
;
A
#
# COMPACT_ATOMS: atom_id res chain seq x y z
N MET A 1 -13.27 54.59 15.16
CA MET A 1 -13.72 53.17 15.24
C MET A 1 -14.64 52.89 14.05
N LYS A 2 -14.17 52.16 13.02
CA LYS A 2 -14.96 51.88 11.81
C LYS A 2 -16.15 50.97 12.18
N LYS A 3 -17.38 51.46 12.04
CA LYS A 3 -18.60 50.65 12.20
C LYS A 3 -18.59 49.55 11.14
N LEU A 4 -18.37 48.31 11.59
CA LEU A 4 -18.41 47.15 10.73
C LEU A 4 -19.88 46.92 10.32
N SER A 5 -20.18 47.06 9.03
CA SER A 5 -21.53 46.85 8.49
C SER A 5 -22.01 45.42 8.78
N HIS A 6 -23.27 45.25 9.19
CA HIS A 6 -23.90 43.95 9.50
C HIS A 6 -23.69 42.91 8.38
N LYS A 7 -23.66 43.38 7.13
CA LYS A 7 -23.43 42.55 5.93
C LYS A 7 -22.00 42.01 5.86
N ASN A 8 -21.01 42.79 6.31
CA ASN A 8 -19.62 42.36 6.39
C ASN A 8 -19.40 41.36 7.53
N PHE A 9 -20.15 41.51 8.63
CA PHE A 9 -20.11 40.58 9.76
C PHE A 9 -20.67 39.19 9.40
N ILE A 10 -21.82 39.15 8.70
CA ILE A 10 -22.41 37.90 8.20
C ILE A 10 -21.50 37.25 7.15
N PHE A 11 -20.90 38.04 6.25
CA PHE A 11 -19.96 37.54 5.26
C PHE A 11 -18.71 36.92 5.90
N THR A 12 -18.18 37.53 6.97
CA THR A 12 -17.04 36.97 7.71
C THR A 12 -17.39 35.66 8.42
N ILE A 13 -18.60 35.51 8.99
CA ILE A 13 -19.03 34.26 9.62
C ILE A 13 -19.23 33.15 8.59
N SER A 14 -19.82 33.47 7.44
CA SER A 14 -19.99 32.52 6.34
C SER A 14 -18.65 32.01 5.79
N ALA A 15 -17.68 32.91 5.63
CA ALA A 15 -16.33 32.55 5.20
C ALA A 15 -15.60 31.64 6.20
N ILE A 16 -15.78 31.87 7.52
CA ILE A 16 -15.19 31.02 8.58
C ILE A 16 -15.83 29.64 8.60
N PHE A 17 -17.15 29.55 8.41
CA PHE A 17 -17.87 28.27 8.32
C PHE A 17 -17.41 27.45 7.11
N PHE A 18 -17.23 28.11 5.95
CA PHE A 18 -16.70 27.47 4.74
C PHE A 18 -15.26 26.98 4.92
N LEU A 19 -14.42 27.73 5.66
CA LEU A 19 -13.06 27.32 5.99
C LEU A 19 -13.04 26.09 6.92
N PHE A 20 -13.98 25.99 7.86
CA PHE A 20 -14.08 24.87 8.80
C PHE A 20 -14.49 23.56 8.11
N LEU A 21 -15.30 23.62 7.05
CA LEU A 21 -15.69 22.46 6.24
C LEU A 21 -14.52 21.84 5.45
N PHE A 22 -13.45 22.60 5.20
CA PHE A 22 -12.27 22.08 4.49
C PHE A 22 -11.27 21.37 5.41
N ALA A 23 -11.29 21.65 6.72
CA ALA A 23 -10.33 21.12 7.70
C ALA A 23 -10.50 19.63 8.03
N ILE A 24 -11.63 19.01 7.66
CA ILE A 24 -11.94 17.59 7.97
C ILE A 24 -11.34 16.59 6.96
N ASN A 25 -10.61 17.03 5.93
CA ASN A 25 -10.02 16.14 4.93
C ASN A 25 -8.54 15.78 5.17
N SER A 26 -8.00 16.07 6.35
CA SER A 26 -6.64 15.68 6.71
C SER A 26 -6.57 14.20 7.10
N PHE A 27 -6.73 13.31 6.13
CA PHE A 27 -6.33 11.91 6.27
C PHE A 27 -4.81 11.82 6.08
N ALA A 28 -4.06 11.82 7.17
CA ALA A 28 -2.69 11.35 7.16
C ALA A 28 -2.71 9.81 6.96
N GLN A 29 -2.89 9.35 5.72
CA GLN A 29 -2.83 7.92 5.42
C GLN A 29 -1.37 7.49 5.41
N THR A 30 -0.93 6.98 6.55
CA THR A 30 0.20 6.05 6.58
C THR A 30 -0.31 4.72 6.06
N SER A 31 -0.64 4.61 4.77
CA SER A 31 -0.88 3.31 4.16
C SER A 31 0.43 2.54 4.28
N THR A 32 0.39 1.40 4.97
CA THR A 32 1.57 0.55 5.07
C THR A 32 1.89 0.02 3.68
N ASP A 33 3.17 -0.24 3.40
CA ASP A 33 3.59 -0.85 2.13
C ASP A 33 2.76 -2.13 1.83
N GLU A 34 2.35 -2.86 2.87
CA GLU A 34 1.47 -4.04 2.78
C GLU A 34 0.07 -3.71 2.25
N GLN A 35 -0.59 -2.70 2.82
CA GLN A 35 -1.92 -2.26 2.38
C GLN A 35 -1.88 -1.71 0.97
N LEU A 36 -0.84 -0.93 0.65
CA LEU A 36 -0.66 -0.37 -0.68
C LEU A 36 -0.37 -1.45 -1.72
N ALA A 37 0.46 -2.44 -1.41
CA ALA A 37 0.72 -3.59 -2.28
C ALA A 37 -0.55 -4.39 -2.56
N ALA A 38 -1.36 -4.65 -1.52
CA ALA A 38 -2.63 -5.35 -1.65
C ALA A 38 -3.62 -4.57 -2.54
N GLN A 39 -3.68 -3.25 -2.39
CA GLN A 39 -4.52 -2.39 -3.22
C GLN A 39 -4.10 -2.42 -4.69
N TYR A 40 -2.80 -2.29 -4.99
CA TYR A 40 -2.31 -2.38 -6.37
C TYR A 40 -2.60 -3.75 -6.98
N LEU A 41 -2.42 -4.84 -6.21
CA LEU A 41 -2.77 -6.17 -6.65
C LEU A 41 -4.26 -6.32 -6.96
N GLN A 42 -5.13 -5.81 -6.08
CA GLN A 42 -6.58 -5.83 -6.28
C GLN A 42 -6.99 -5.05 -7.53
N ASN A 43 -6.30 -3.93 -7.80
CA ASN A 43 -6.50 -3.11 -8.98
C ASN A 43 -5.84 -3.67 -10.25
N LYS A 44 -5.17 -4.83 -10.16
CA LYS A 44 -4.39 -5.45 -11.25
C LYS A 44 -3.24 -4.58 -11.75
N GLU A 45 -2.78 -3.63 -10.95
CA GLU A 45 -1.59 -2.82 -11.16
C GLU A 45 -0.36 -3.63 -10.73
N TYR A 46 -0.10 -4.74 -11.42
CA TYR A 46 0.92 -5.71 -11.05
C TYR A 46 2.34 -5.14 -11.09
N ASP A 47 2.58 -4.18 -11.98
CA ASP A 47 3.83 -3.43 -12.14
C ASP A 47 4.19 -2.61 -10.89
N LYS A 48 3.20 -2.06 -10.19
CA LYS A 48 3.43 -1.35 -8.93
C LYS A 48 3.43 -2.30 -7.74
N ALA A 49 2.55 -3.30 -7.76
CA ALA A 49 2.44 -4.28 -6.70
C ALA A 49 3.73 -5.11 -6.54
N VAL A 50 4.38 -5.47 -7.66
CA VAL A 50 5.59 -6.31 -7.66
C VAL A 50 6.75 -5.65 -6.90
N GLU A 51 6.95 -4.34 -7.04
CA GLU A 51 8.02 -3.61 -6.35
C GLU A 51 7.81 -3.60 -4.83
N LEU A 52 6.56 -3.38 -4.40
CA LEU A 52 6.21 -3.40 -2.97
C LEU A 52 6.31 -4.80 -2.39
N TYR A 53 5.78 -5.81 -3.07
CA TYR A 53 5.89 -7.20 -2.60
C TYR A 53 7.32 -7.72 -2.60
N GLU A 54 8.17 -7.29 -3.54
CA GLU A 54 9.60 -7.58 -3.50
C GLU A 54 10.24 -7.00 -2.25
N LYS A 55 9.98 -5.72 -1.94
CA LYS A 55 10.50 -5.07 -0.74
C LYS A 55 10.02 -5.77 0.53
N LEU A 56 8.73 -6.10 0.61
CA LEU A 56 8.13 -6.80 1.75
C LEU A 56 8.73 -8.20 1.93
N PHE A 57 8.84 -8.98 0.85
CA PHE A 57 9.41 -10.32 0.87
C PHE A 57 10.91 -10.31 1.20
N ASN A 58 11.65 -9.31 0.73
CA ASN A 58 13.07 -9.16 1.04
C ASN A 58 13.30 -8.75 2.51
N LYS A 59 12.41 -7.92 3.07
CA LYS A 59 12.44 -7.54 4.49
C LYS A 59 12.08 -8.71 5.39
N ASN A 60 11.03 -9.43 5.03
CA ASN A 60 10.51 -10.56 5.78
C ASN A 60 10.08 -11.64 4.79
N GLN A 61 10.84 -12.75 4.71
CA GLN A 61 10.59 -13.85 3.77
C GLN A 61 9.39 -14.72 4.18
N GLU A 62 8.38 -14.08 4.74
CA GLU A 62 7.13 -14.70 5.13
C GLU A 62 6.35 -15.16 3.91
N TYR A 63 5.65 -16.28 4.12
CA TYR A 63 4.80 -16.89 3.11
C TYR A 63 3.70 -15.95 2.60
N VAL A 64 3.25 -15.02 3.44
CA VAL A 64 2.18 -14.05 3.11
C VAL A 64 2.56 -13.11 1.95
N TYR A 65 3.85 -12.80 1.77
CA TYR A 65 4.32 -11.95 0.66
C TYR A 65 4.77 -12.76 -0.55
N TYR A 66 5.16 -14.03 -0.34
CA TYR A 66 5.65 -14.91 -1.40
C TYR A 66 4.61 -15.13 -2.50
N ALA A 67 3.40 -15.57 -2.15
CA ALA A 67 2.39 -15.93 -3.15
C ALA A 67 1.94 -14.71 -3.99
N PRO A 68 1.61 -13.55 -3.40
CA PRO A 68 1.31 -12.33 -4.17
C PRO A 68 2.47 -11.87 -5.04
N TYR A 69 3.72 -11.99 -4.56
CA TYR A 69 4.90 -11.60 -5.34
C TYR A 69 5.05 -12.46 -6.61
N VAL A 70 4.97 -13.78 -6.46
CA VAL A 70 5.04 -14.71 -7.60
C VAL A 70 3.88 -14.50 -8.56
N GLN A 71 2.68 -14.22 -8.05
CA GLN A 71 1.52 -13.87 -8.88
C GLN A 71 1.82 -12.63 -9.73
N CYS A 72 2.28 -11.53 -9.13
CA CYS A 72 2.61 -10.30 -9.87
C CYS A 72 3.65 -10.57 -10.96
N LEU A 73 4.72 -11.32 -10.64
CA LEU A 73 5.75 -11.69 -11.61
C LEU A 73 5.19 -12.51 -12.78
N THR A 74 4.22 -13.38 -12.51
CA THR A 74 3.58 -14.23 -13.53
C THR A 74 2.69 -13.41 -14.46
N GLU A 75 1.88 -12.51 -13.90
CA GLU A 75 1.01 -11.60 -14.67
C GLU A 75 1.83 -10.64 -15.55
N LEU A 76 2.97 -10.16 -15.03
CA LEU A 76 3.95 -9.37 -15.79
C LEU A 76 4.81 -10.20 -16.77
N LYS A 77 4.58 -11.53 -16.84
CA LYS A 77 5.35 -12.47 -17.66
C LYS A 77 6.86 -12.48 -17.37
N ASN A 78 7.25 -12.06 -16.17
CA ASN A 78 8.62 -12.12 -15.68
C ASN A 78 8.92 -13.50 -15.06
N TYR A 79 8.80 -14.54 -15.89
CA TYR A 79 8.91 -15.93 -15.44
C TYR A 79 10.30 -16.28 -14.90
N LYS A 80 11.35 -15.64 -15.43
CA LYS A 80 12.73 -15.85 -14.96
C LYS A 80 12.90 -15.42 -13.50
N ALA A 81 12.30 -14.29 -13.12
CA ALA A 81 12.29 -13.84 -11.73
C ALA A 81 11.41 -14.75 -10.87
N ALA A 82 10.21 -15.11 -11.35
CA ALA A 82 9.32 -16.02 -10.62
C ALA A 82 10.00 -17.36 -10.29
N GLU A 83 10.64 -17.99 -11.27
CA GLU A 83 11.37 -19.26 -11.10
C GLU A 83 12.49 -19.15 -10.06
N LYS A 84 13.24 -18.05 -10.07
CA LYS A 84 14.30 -17.79 -9.09
C LYS A 84 13.74 -17.72 -7.66
N ILE A 85 12.62 -17.02 -7.47
CA ILE A 85 11.96 -16.88 -6.16
C ILE A 85 11.39 -18.22 -5.70
N ILE A 86 10.72 -18.96 -6.58
CA ILE A 86 10.20 -20.31 -6.28
C ILE A 86 11.34 -21.24 -5.85
N LYS A 87 12.45 -21.30 -6.59
CA LYS A 87 13.62 -22.12 -6.24
C LYS A 87 14.21 -21.72 -4.89
N LYS A 88 14.25 -20.42 -4.58
CA LYS A 88 14.73 -19.92 -3.28
C LYS A 88 13.82 -20.40 -2.15
N GLN A 89 12.50 -20.29 -2.33
CA GLN A 89 11.50 -20.73 -1.35
C GLN A 89 11.57 -22.24 -1.11
N ILE A 90 11.70 -23.04 -2.19
CA ILE A 90 11.86 -24.50 -2.08
C ILE A 90 13.11 -24.84 -1.28
N LYS A 91 14.25 -24.17 -1.50
CA LYS A 91 15.47 -24.41 -0.72
C LYS A 91 15.29 -24.08 0.77
N LEU A 92 14.62 -22.96 1.07
CA LEU A 92 14.31 -22.58 2.46
C LEU A 92 13.46 -23.63 3.17
N HIS A 93 12.40 -24.14 2.52
CA HIS A 93 11.52 -25.14 3.13
C HIS A 93 12.08 -26.57 3.07
N SER A 94 12.87 -26.92 2.05
CA SER A 94 13.51 -28.23 1.92
C SER A 94 14.65 -28.45 2.92
N LEU A 95 15.21 -27.38 3.49
CA LEU A 95 16.23 -27.43 4.55
C LEU A 95 15.61 -27.51 5.96
N VAL A 96 14.29 -27.36 6.09
CA VAL A 96 13.56 -27.74 7.30
C VAL A 96 13.36 -29.25 7.21
N PRO A 97 13.95 -30.08 8.10
CA PRO A 97 13.71 -31.51 8.09
C PRO A 97 12.21 -31.74 8.28
N GLN A 98 11.52 -32.22 7.25
CA GLN A 98 10.07 -32.47 7.32
C GLN A 98 9.70 -33.75 8.08
N TYR A 99 10.65 -34.42 8.75
CA TYR A 99 10.36 -35.59 9.58
C TYR A 99 11.23 -35.58 10.83
N GLY A 100 10.70 -34.96 11.89
CA GLY A 100 10.83 -35.52 13.22
C GLY A 100 9.60 -36.37 13.49
N VAL A 101 9.61 -37.61 13.00
CA VAL A 101 8.77 -38.70 13.52
C VAL A 101 9.70 -39.77 14.09
#